data_AF-A0A561PM46-F1
#
_entry.id   AF-A0A561PM46-F1
#
_cell.length_a   1.000
_cell.length_b   1.000
_cell.length_c   1.000
_cell.angle_alpha   90.00
_cell.angle_beta   90.00
_cell.angle_gamma   90.00
#
_symmetry.space_group_name_H-M   'P 1'
#
loop_
_entity.id
_entity.type
_entity.pdbx_description
1 polymer ?
#
loop_
_entity_poly.entity_id
_entity_poly.type
_entity_poly.pdbx_seq_one_letter_code
_entity_poly.pdbx_strand_id
1 'polypeptide(L)'
;MLLKKLFIISALLLLVGNSSAQQGVYIPTGATVWLSGNTNVGIFSDMTNNGSLGSNPNSFFYFLSKLWTNGNGATLPDESADGSSGTGGTFVFSNITQQKIFGGYSFITKAGPSFPNLQLNNISGLLLDDLSDLKIRNNLHFASGHIYLNGWNLQVGDKSPGTITGYSDKQYVVTGSGIAGGLLYRAAINNAAGKVVFPIGTDEYSYAPAAVLITGAKDMIGARVYDSVFTVAAGGAAYRDSFVNKTWNIRREDNSGGEVDVILQHMDASELPAYASSRDSSFITRFVAGVWDQLPVISNKPLAGTLTTSPMLAPATMHLRHFDALGSSEFFAKTALIGSVKPVTFLNFEAFRIAPVMVQLDWTTLREVRNMAFEVERRYEREEAFQKIGVVLTKAVNGNSSVPLSYTWHDPNDYDDWTYYRIKAIGLNGKVVYSEVRAVPPFVQINVFPNPNNGTFKVQLRGIRGAMLLQMHDVWSQVMRQYEVKSDMDIDIRDLPSGVYFLVIYNKDTMKLAYTCKVIVAR
;
A
#
# COMPACT_ATOMS: atom_id res chain seq x y z
N MET A 1 -85.62 38.75 32.19
CA MET A 1 -85.19 40.17 32.31
C MET A 1 -83.88 40.08 33.10
N LEU A 2 -82.64 40.22 32.61
CA LEU A 2 -81.94 40.95 31.55
C LEU A 2 -80.63 40.15 31.27
N LEU A 3 -80.35 39.68 30.05
CA LEU A 3 -79.52 40.30 28.99
C LEU A 3 -77.97 40.16 29.13
N LYS A 4 -77.42 39.27 28.30
CA LYS A 4 -76.19 39.33 27.45
C LYS A 4 -74.87 39.90 28.02
N LYS A 5 -73.79 39.10 27.90
CA LYS A 5 -72.55 39.33 27.11
C LYS A 5 -71.63 38.11 27.27
N LEU A 6 -71.50 37.24 26.27
CA LEU A 6 -70.50 37.29 25.19
C LEU A 6 -69.05 37.17 25.72
N PHE A 7 -68.49 35.96 25.70
CA PHE A 7 -67.10 35.73 25.27
C PHE A 7 -66.97 34.32 24.70
N ILE A 8 -66.84 34.30 23.38
CA ILE A 8 -66.32 33.21 22.56
C ILE A 8 -64.84 33.07 22.90
N ILE A 9 -64.36 31.86 23.20
CA ILE A 9 -63.01 31.37 22.88
C ILE A 9 -63.05 29.83 22.90
N SER A 10 -62.98 29.27 21.69
CA SER A 10 -62.28 28.04 21.31
C SER A 10 -62.59 26.73 22.05
N ALA A 11 -63.76 26.14 21.76
CA ALA A 11 -63.91 24.69 21.74
C ALA A 11 -63.47 24.16 20.37
N LEU A 12 -62.16 24.14 20.11
CA LEU A 12 -61.57 23.52 18.92
C LEU A 12 -60.26 22.84 19.28
N LEU A 13 -60.32 21.81 20.12
CA LEU A 13 -59.22 20.88 20.37
C LEU A 13 -59.82 19.60 20.92
N LEU A 14 -60.19 18.69 20.01
CA LEU A 14 -60.27 17.22 20.18
C LEU A 14 -60.97 16.60 18.95
N LEU A 15 -60.46 16.93 17.76
CA LEU A 15 -60.51 16.05 16.61
C LEU A 15 -59.05 15.85 16.23
N VAL A 16 -58.38 14.94 16.95
CA VAL A 16 -57.13 14.36 16.49
C VAL A 16 -57.51 13.51 15.29
N GLY A 17 -57.63 14.16 14.12
CA GLY A 17 -57.66 13.44 12.86
C GLY A 17 -56.40 12.58 12.84
N ASN A 18 -56.59 11.27 12.65
CA ASN A 18 -55.49 10.35 12.43
C ASN A 18 -54.56 10.96 11.39
N SER A 19 -53.39 11.43 11.84
CA SER A 19 -52.30 11.74 10.95
C SER A 19 -51.83 10.40 10.42
N SER A 20 -52.42 9.96 9.30
CA SER A 20 -51.87 8.86 8.53
C SER A 20 -50.49 9.30 8.08
N ALA A 21 -49.45 8.80 8.76
CA ALA A 21 -48.11 8.82 8.18
C ALA A 21 -48.23 8.24 6.77
N GLN A 22 -47.56 8.86 5.79
CA GLN A 22 -47.56 8.38 4.41
C GLN A 22 -47.20 6.89 4.42
N GLN A 23 -48.20 6.04 4.23
CA GLN A 23 -48.03 4.60 4.33
C GLN A 23 -47.29 4.19 3.07
N GLY A 24 -46.06 3.70 3.22
CA GLY A 24 -45.30 3.12 2.11
C GLY A 24 -46.08 1.98 1.45
N VAL A 25 -45.56 1.45 0.35
CA VAL A 25 -46.19 0.29 -0.30
C VAL A 25 -46.08 -0.91 0.63
N TYR A 26 -47.23 -1.46 1.03
CA TYR A 26 -47.31 -2.57 1.96
C TYR A 26 -48.01 -3.78 1.33
N ILE A 27 -47.33 -4.91 1.29
CA ILE A 27 -47.93 -6.21 0.91
C ILE A 27 -48.14 -7.00 2.20
N PRO A 28 -49.38 -7.18 2.68
CA PRO A 28 -49.65 -7.88 3.93
C PRO A 28 -49.43 -9.39 3.81
N THR A 29 -49.24 -10.06 4.95
CA THR A 29 -49.17 -11.52 5.03
C THR A 29 -50.38 -12.17 4.38
N GLY A 30 -50.13 -13.20 3.56
CA GLY A 30 -51.17 -13.91 2.80
C GLY A 30 -51.63 -13.23 1.52
N ALA A 31 -51.25 -11.96 1.27
CA ALA A 31 -51.51 -11.32 -0.02
C ALA A 31 -50.43 -11.67 -1.05
N THR A 32 -50.84 -11.68 -2.31
CA THR A 32 -49.96 -11.93 -3.46
C THR A 32 -50.06 -10.77 -4.43
N VAL A 33 -48.90 -10.21 -4.79
CA VAL A 33 -48.70 -9.30 -5.91
C VAL A 33 -47.84 -10.03 -6.93
N TRP A 34 -48.17 -9.91 -8.21
CA TRP A 34 -47.48 -10.64 -9.26
C TRP A 34 -47.16 -9.76 -10.46
N LEU A 35 -45.90 -9.72 -10.87
CA LEU A 35 -45.45 -9.03 -12.08
C LEU A 35 -45.54 -9.99 -13.27
N SER A 36 -46.50 -9.75 -14.17
CA SER A 36 -46.60 -10.48 -15.44
C SER A 36 -45.37 -10.24 -16.32
N GLY A 37 -45.14 -11.14 -17.28
CA GLY A 37 -44.05 -10.96 -18.25
C GLY A 37 -44.19 -9.66 -19.03
N ASN A 38 -43.06 -9.06 -19.42
CA ASN A 38 -43.01 -7.77 -20.16
C ASN A 38 -43.67 -6.59 -19.43
N THR A 39 -43.73 -6.63 -18.10
CA THR A 39 -44.32 -5.58 -17.27
C THR A 39 -43.23 -4.76 -16.59
N ASN A 40 -43.37 -3.42 -16.62
CA ASN A 40 -42.48 -2.50 -15.92
C ASN A 40 -43.29 -1.74 -14.84
N VAL A 41 -42.85 -1.82 -13.58
CA VAL A 41 -43.49 -1.15 -12.44
C VAL A 41 -42.47 -0.28 -11.73
N GLY A 42 -42.83 0.98 -11.42
CA GLY A 42 -42.00 1.89 -10.63
C GLY A 42 -42.64 2.21 -9.29
N ILE A 43 -41.91 2.04 -8.19
CA ILE A 43 -42.33 2.36 -6.83
C ILE A 43 -41.49 3.50 -6.28
N PHE A 44 -42.15 4.61 -5.92
CA PHE A 44 -41.52 5.84 -5.45
C PHE A 44 -41.63 6.04 -3.92
N SER A 45 -42.29 5.14 -3.21
CA SER A 45 -42.42 5.15 -1.75
C SER A 45 -41.68 3.96 -1.13
N ASP A 46 -41.29 4.08 0.14
CA ASP A 46 -40.66 2.97 0.86
C ASP A 46 -41.59 1.74 0.83
N MET A 47 -41.00 0.55 0.81
CA MET A 47 -41.73 -0.69 0.60
C MET A 47 -41.53 -1.65 1.77
N THR A 48 -42.62 -2.27 2.22
CA THR A 48 -42.60 -3.41 3.14
C THR A 48 -43.38 -4.57 2.52
N ASN A 49 -42.71 -5.68 2.29
CA ASN A 49 -43.31 -6.93 1.84
C ASN A 49 -43.38 -7.91 3.02
N ASN A 50 -44.58 -8.27 3.46
CA ASN A 50 -44.86 -9.35 4.42
C ASN A 50 -45.61 -10.53 3.77
N GLY A 51 -45.95 -10.41 2.48
CA GLY A 51 -46.67 -11.42 1.69
C GLY A 51 -45.81 -11.97 0.56
N SER A 52 -46.39 -12.16 -0.61
CA SER A 52 -45.72 -12.67 -1.81
C SER A 52 -45.64 -11.59 -2.88
N LEU A 53 -44.44 -11.27 -3.36
CA LEU A 53 -44.21 -10.41 -4.52
C LEU A 53 -43.49 -11.22 -5.61
N GLY A 54 -44.27 -11.88 -6.46
CA GLY A 54 -43.76 -12.74 -7.51
C GLY A 54 -43.48 -12.02 -8.82
N SER A 55 -42.70 -12.66 -9.70
CA SER A 55 -42.32 -12.07 -10.98
C SER A 55 -42.06 -13.09 -12.07
N ASN A 56 -42.50 -12.79 -13.29
CA ASN A 56 -42.18 -13.55 -14.50
C ASN A 56 -40.90 -13.01 -15.18
N PRO A 57 -40.31 -13.80 -16.10
CA PRO A 57 -39.20 -13.34 -16.94
C PRO A 57 -39.58 -12.08 -17.73
N ASN A 58 -38.58 -11.26 -18.05
CA ASN A 58 -38.73 -9.98 -18.77
C ASN A 58 -39.63 -8.94 -18.07
N SER A 59 -39.85 -9.06 -16.76
CA SER A 59 -40.48 -8.01 -15.94
C SER A 59 -39.44 -7.19 -15.20
N PHE A 60 -39.69 -5.89 -15.01
CA PHE A 60 -38.82 -4.98 -14.29
C PHE A 60 -39.58 -4.27 -13.16
N PHE A 61 -39.02 -4.35 -11.95
CA PHE A 61 -39.51 -3.63 -10.79
C PHE A 61 -38.50 -2.57 -10.37
N TYR A 62 -38.79 -1.31 -10.67
CA TYR A 62 -37.96 -0.17 -10.30
C TYR A 62 -38.31 0.30 -8.90
N PHE A 63 -37.42 0.04 -7.94
CA PHE A 63 -37.50 0.60 -6.60
C PHE A 63 -36.72 1.92 -6.54
N LEU A 64 -37.47 3.02 -6.43
CA LEU A 64 -36.97 4.40 -6.55
C LEU A 64 -37.02 5.16 -5.22
N SER A 65 -37.47 4.53 -4.13
CA SER A 65 -37.50 5.13 -2.78
C SER A 65 -36.27 4.75 -1.96
N LYS A 66 -36.26 4.94 -0.64
CA LYS A 66 -35.06 4.80 0.20
C LYS A 66 -34.96 3.46 0.91
N LEU A 67 -36.06 2.89 1.38
CA LEU A 67 -36.07 1.70 2.23
C LEU A 67 -36.92 0.57 1.63
N TRP A 68 -36.28 -0.57 1.42
CA TRP A 68 -36.96 -1.84 1.13
C TRP A 68 -36.91 -2.75 2.34
N THR A 69 -38.05 -3.30 2.76
CA THR A 69 -38.13 -4.24 3.88
C THR A 69 -38.87 -5.51 3.47
N ASN A 70 -38.24 -6.68 3.64
CA ASN A 70 -38.92 -7.97 3.62
C ASN A 70 -39.16 -8.47 5.05
N GLY A 71 -40.41 -8.58 5.48
CA GLY A 71 -40.72 -9.12 6.80
C GLY A 71 -40.58 -10.64 6.90
N ASN A 72 -40.78 -11.14 8.13
CA ASN A 72 -40.70 -12.55 8.45
C ASN A 72 -41.81 -13.34 7.72
N GLY A 73 -41.46 -14.17 6.76
CA GLY A 73 -42.40 -14.92 5.91
C GLY A 73 -42.68 -14.30 4.54
N ALA A 74 -42.04 -13.18 4.21
CA ALA A 74 -42.13 -12.61 2.88
C ALA A 74 -41.48 -13.53 1.84
N THR A 75 -42.04 -13.55 0.62
CA THR A 75 -41.52 -14.34 -0.49
C THR A 75 -41.40 -13.49 -1.76
N LEU A 76 -40.45 -13.90 -2.60
CA LEU A 76 -40.16 -13.30 -3.91
C LEU A 76 -40.11 -14.41 -4.96
N PRO A 77 -41.25 -15.10 -5.23
CA PRO A 77 -41.27 -16.26 -6.10
C PRO A 77 -41.05 -15.88 -7.57
N ASP A 78 -40.48 -16.81 -8.33
CA ASP A 78 -40.45 -16.76 -9.79
C ASP A 78 -41.53 -17.67 -10.40
N GLU A 79 -41.56 -17.77 -11.73
CA GLU A 79 -42.59 -18.49 -12.49
C GLU A 79 -42.53 -20.02 -12.37
N SER A 80 -41.50 -20.58 -11.73
CA SER A 80 -41.37 -22.02 -11.57
C SER A 80 -42.33 -22.60 -10.54
N ALA A 81 -42.56 -23.92 -10.60
CA ALA A 81 -43.45 -24.61 -9.66
C ALA A 81 -42.94 -24.57 -8.21
N ASP A 82 -41.62 -24.54 -8.00
CA ASP A 82 -40.99 -24.37 -6.67
C ASP A 82 -40.77 -22.89 -6.30
N GLY A 83 -41.15 -21.96 -7.18
CA GLY A 83 -41.02 -20.51 -7.02
C GLY A 83 -39.57 -20.02 -6.91
N SER A 84 -38.57 -20.85 -7.19
CA SER A 84 -37.16 -20.50 -6.97
C SER A 84 -36.19 -20.98 -8.06
N SER A 85 -36.64 -21.87 -8.95
CA SER A 85 -35.82 -22.43 -10.03
C SER A 85 -36.06 -21.78 -11.40
N GLY A 86 -36.97 -20.82 -11.46
CA GLY A 86 -37.27 -20.05 -12.66
C GLY A 86 -36.27 -18.92 -12.91
N THR A 87 -36.53 -18.14 -13.96
CA THR A 87 -35.73 -16.96 -14.29
C THR A 87 -36.15 -15.76 -13.46
N GLY A 88 -37.46 -15.57 -13.28
CA GLY A 88 -38.06 -14.43 -12.58
C GLY A 88 -37.77 -13.07 -13.22
N GLY A 89 -38.29 -12.01 -12.60
CA GLY A 89 -38.08 -10.62 -13.02
C GLY A 89 -36.78 -10.01 -12.49
N THR A 90 -36.53 -8.76 -12.89
CA THR A 90 -35.39 -7.95 -12.43
C THR A 90 -35.86 -6.84 -11.50
N PHE A 91 -35.32 -6.83 -10.28
CA PHE A 91 -35.55 -5.77 -9.30
C PHE A 91 -34.43 -4.74 -9.41
N VAL A 92 -34.77 -3.52 -9.82
CA VAL A 92 -33.83 -2.43 -10.09
C VAL A 92 -33.85 -1.45 -8.92
N PHE A 93 -32.76 -1.38 -8.16
CA PHE A 93 -32.55 -0.38 -7.11
C PHE A 93 -31.91 0.85 -7.74
N SER A 94 -32.70 1.91 -7.91
CA SER A 94 -32.28 3.10 -8.64
C SER A 94 -32.69 4.38 -7.90
N ASN A 95 -31.73 5.07 -7.32
CA ASN A 95 -31.94 6.34 -6.61
C ASN A 95 -30.68 7.20 -6.72
N ILE A 96 -30.81 8.49 -6.42
CA ILE A 96 -29.68 9.43 -6.29
C ILE A 96 -29.09 9.44 -4.87
N THR A 97 -29.85 8.99 -3.87
CA THR A 97 -29.41 8.83 -2.48
C THR A 97 -29.21 7.36 -2.14
N GLN A 98 -28.39 7.07 -1.12
CA GLN A 98 -28.13 5.70 -0.69
C GLN A 98 -29.44 5.00 -0.30
N GLN A 99 -29.67 3.83 -0.87
CA GLN A 99 -30.82 2.98 -0.54
C GLN A 99 -30.43 1.97 0.53
N LYS A 100 -31.42 1.57 1.33
CA LYS A 100 -31.30 0.53 2.34
C LYS A 100 -32.21 -0.64 2.03
N ILE A 101 -31.75 -1.83 2.37
CA ILE A 101 -32.53 -3.05 2.21
C ILE A 101 -32.40 -3.94 3.45
N PHE A 102 -33.55 -4.36 3.97
CA PHE A 102 -33.68 -5.51 4.83
C PHE A 102 -34.13 -6.70 3.96
N GLY A 103 -33.19 -7.58 3.61
CA GLY A 103 -33.38 -8.66 2.63
C GLY A 103 -34.31 -9.78 3.09
N GLY A 104 -34.46 -9.99 4.40
CA GLY A 104 -35.20 -11.06 5.07
C GLY A 104 -34.59 -12.46 4.97
N TYR A 105 -33.47 -12.65 4.24
CA TYR A 105 -32.83 -13.95 4.11
C TYR A 105 -31.98 -14.26 5.35
N SER A 106 -31.96 -15.53 5.75
CA SER A 106 -31.09 -16.06 6.79
C SER A 106 -30.16 -17.09 6.19
N PHE A 107 -28.87 -16.79 6.19
CA PHE A 107 -27.85 -17.72 5.70
C PHE A 107 -27.77 -18.98 6.57
N ILE A 108 -27.95 -18.85 7.88
CA ILE A 108 -27.90 -19.97 8.84
C ILE A 108 -29.00 -21.00 8.56
N THR A 109 -30.24 -20.55 8.35
CA THR A 109 -31.38 -21.43 8.07
C THR A 109 -31.55 -21.74 6.59
N LYS A 110 -30.76 -21.11 5.72
CA LYS A 110 -30.85 -21.17 4.24
C LYS A 110 -32.26 -20.88 3.73
N ALA A 111 -32.99 -19.98 4.40
CA ALA A 111 -34.40 -19.71 4.16
C ALA A 111 -34.72 -18.20 4.20
N GLY A 112 -35.85 -17.84 3.61
CA GLY A 112 -36.34 -16.46 3.52
C GLY A 112 -36.46 -15.97 2.07
N PRO A 113 -36.88 -14.72 1.88
CA PRO A 113 -36.99 -14.09 0.57
C PRO A 113 -35.65 -14.12 -0.16
N SER A 114 -35.71 -14.31 -1.47
CA SER A 114 -34.56 -14.19 -2.36
C SER A 114 -34.98 -13.53 -3.66
N PHE A 115 -34.21 -12.57 -4.14
CA PHE A 115 -34.51 -11.92 -5.41
C PHE A 115 -34.16 -12.87 -6.56
N PRO A 116 -34.99 -13.02 -7.61
CA PRO A 116 -34.59 -13.77 -8.80
C PRO A 116 -33.38 -13.10 -9.46
N ASN A 117 -33.53 -11.81 -9.84
CA ASN A 117 -32.45 -10.98 -10.36
C ASN A 117 -32.49 -9.60 -9.69
N LEU A 118 -31.32 -9.00 -9.48
CA LEU A 118 -31.18 -7.66 -8.92
C LEU A 118 -30.22 -6.84 -9.79
N GLN A 119 -30.64 -5.63 -10.14
CA GLN A 119 -29.79 -4.63 -10.77
C GLN A 119 -29.60 -3.45 -9.82
N LEU A 120 -28.34 -3.10 -9.56
CA LEU A 120 -28.01 -1.88 -8.83
C LEU A 120 -27.69 -0.76 -9.82
N ASN A 121 -28.49 0.29 -9.78
CA ASN A 121 -28.27 1.53 -10.52
C ASN A 121 -28.33 2.74 -9.58
N ASN A 122 -27.45 2.74 -8.57
CA ASN A 122 -27.44 3.78 -7.55
C ASN A 122 -26.00 4.09 -7.15
N ILE A 123 -25.46 5.22 -7.59
CA ILE A 123 -24.07 5.63 -7.30
C ILE A 123 -23.79 5.78 -5.80
N SER A 124 -24.79 6.15 -5.01
CA SER A 124 -24.70 6.24 -3.55
C SER A 124 -24.75 4.87 -2.85
N GLY A 125 -25.07 3.83 -3.62
CA GLY A 125 -25.05 2.42 -3.23
C GLY A 125 -26.31 1.91 -2.53
N LEU A 126 -26.27 0.61 -2.25
CA LEU A 126 -27.27 -0.15 -1.54
C LEU A 126 -26.65 -0.71 -0.25
N LEU A 127 -27.16 -0.28 0.90
CA LEU A 127 -26.73 -0.73 2.21
C LEU A 127 -27.62 -1.87 2.70
N LEU A 128 -27.02 -3.00 3.09
CA LEU A 128 -27.72 -4.00 3.89
C LEU A 128 -27.96 -3.43 5.29
N ASP A 129 -29.24 -3.20 5.62
CA ASP A 129 -29.65 -2.68 6.92
C ASP A 129 -29.68 -3.82 7.96
N ASP A 130 -29.70 -3.46 9.25
CA ASP A 130 -29.45 -4.40 10.34
C ASP A 130 -30.41 -5.61 10.39
N LEU A 131 -29.85 -6.75 10.82
CA LEU A 131 -30.51 -8.03 11.12
C LEU A 131 -30.94 -8.87 9.91
N SER A 132 -30.32 -8.70 8.73
CA SER A 132 -30.70 -9.49 7.56
C SER A 132 -29.57 -9.71 6.55
N ASP A 133 -29.43 -10.96 6.10
CA ASP A 133 -28.68 -11.29 4.89
C ASP A 133 -29.51 -11.00 3.63
N LEU A 134 -28.87 -10.94 2.48
CA LEU A 134 -29.52 -10.79 1.17
C LEU A 134 -29.19 -11.99 0.28
N LYS A 135 -30.17 -12.51 -0.45
CA LYS A 135 -29.98 -13.56 -1.45
C LYS A 135 -30.51 -13.14 -2.82
N ILE A 136 -29.71 -13.40 -3.85
CA ILE A 136 -30.05 -13.22 -5.25
C ILE A 136 -29.82 -14.56 -5.96
N ARG A 137 -30.84 -15.13 -6.60
CA ARG A 137 -30.78 -16.51 -7.12
C ARG A 137 -30.00 -16.62 -8.43
N ASN A 138 -30.22 -15.70 -9.37
CA ASN A 138 -29.77 -15.87 -10.76
C ASN A 138 -28.70 -14.85 -11.18
N ASN A 139 -29.04 -13.56 -11.23
CA ASN A 139 -28.14 -12.51 -11.70
C ASN A 139 -28.11 -11.29 -10.76
N LEU A 140 -26.90 -10.85 -10.42
CA LEU A 140 -26.62 -9.53 -9.86
C LEU A 140 -25.92 -8.68 -10.92
N HIS A 141 -26.55 -7.59 -11.37
CA HIS A 141 -25.95 -6.65 -12.31
C HIS A 141 -25.64 -5.32 -11.66
N PHE A 142 -24.41 -4.84 -11.80
CA PHE A 142 -24.01 -3.50 -11.44
C PHE A 142 -24.08 -2.56 -12.66
N ALA A 143 -25.05 -1.66 -12.68
CA ALA A 143 -25.03 -0.50 -13.58
C ALA A 143 -24.23 0.66 -12.96
N SER A 144 -24.40 0.90 -11.66
CA SER A 144 -23.63 1.90 -10.90
C SER A 144 -23.63 1.62 -9.40
N GLY A 145 -22.58 2.06 -8.70
CA GLY A 145 -22.46 2.05 -7.24
C GLY A 145 -22.06 0.73 -6.59
N HIS A 146 -22.22 0.67 -5.27
CA HIS A 146 -21.70 -0.41 -4.42
C HIS A 146 -22.81 -1.07 -3.60
N ILE A 147 -22.66 -2.35 -3.27
CA ILE A 147 -23.48 -3.00 -2.22
C ILE A 147 -22.64 -3.06 -0.94
N TYR A 148 -23.08 -2.37 0.11
CA TYR A 148 -22.40 -2.34 1.40
C TYR A 148 -22.97 -3.43 2.31
N LEU A 149 -22.12 -4.37 2.71
CA LEU A 149 -22.55 -5.51 3.51
C LEU A 149 -22.87 -5.16 4.96
N ASN A 150 -22.21 -4.15 5.54
CA ASN A 150 -22.46 -3.71 6.92
C ASN A 150 -22.47 -4.85 7.97
N GLY A 151 -21.61 -5.86 7.79
CA GLY A 151 -21.55 -7.04 8.66
C GLY A 151 -22.44 -8.22 8.24
N TRP A 152 -23.39 -8.00 7.33
CA TRP A 152 -24.33 -9.01 6.81
C TRP A 152 -23.81 -9.69 5.55
N ASN A 153 -24.40 -10.82 5.19
CA ASN A 153 -23.94 -11.60 4.04
C ASN A 153 -24.79 -11.34 2.80
N LEU A 154 -24.14 -11.43 1.65
CA LEU A 154 -24.80 -11.45 0.35
C LEU A 154 -24.55 -12.82 -0.28
N GLN A 155 -25.59 -13.57 -0.59
CA GLN A 155 -25.51 -14.77 -1.41
C GLN A 155 -25.95 -14.46 -2.84
N VAL A 156 -25.11 -14.82 -3.82
CA VAL A 156 -25.48 -14.87 -5.23
C VAL A 156 -25.39 -16.31 -5.73
N GLY A 157 -26.46 -16.80 -6.33
CA GLY A 157 -26.59 -18.20 -6.74
C GLY A 157 -27.44 -19.05 -5.80
N ASP A 158 -27.88 -20.19 -6.31
CA ASP A 158 -28.65 -21.20 -5.58
C ASP A 158 -28.20 -22.61 -5.98
N LYS A 159 -28.79 -23.22 -7.01
CA LYS A 159 -28.37 -24.53 -7.56
C LYS A 159 -27.12 -24.45 -8.46
N SER A 160 -26.68 -23.23 -8.75
CA SER A 160 -25.47 -22.83 -9.47
C SER A 160 -24.90 -21.55 -8.85
N PRO A 161 -23.68 -21.10 -9.21
CA PRO A 161 -23.10 -19.86 -8.70
C PRO A 161 -23.84 -18.59 -9.08
N GLY A 162 -24.84 -18.64 -9.97
CA GLY A 162 -25.42 -17.46 -10.59
C GLY A 162 -24.36 -16.64 -11.35
N THR A 163 -24.71 -15.42 -11.72
CA THR A 163 -23.82 -14.49 -12.43
C THR A 163 -23.74 -13.15 -11.71
N ILE A 164 -22.56 -12.54 -11.72
CA ILE A 164 -22.37 -11.14 -11.32
C ILE A 164 -21.76 -10.43 -12.51
N THR A 165 -22.31 -9.29 -12.93
CA THR A 165 -21.87 -8.56 -14.13
C THR A 165 -21.81 -7.06 -13.88
N GLY A 166 -21.11 -6.33 -14.74
CA GLY A 166 -20.97 -4.86 -14.67
C GLY A 166 -19.96 -4.36 -13.65
N TYR A 167 -19.33 -5.26 -12.88
CA TYR A 167 -18.38 -4.90 -11.83
C TYR A 167 -17.02 -4.45 -12.38
N SER A 168 -16.39 -3.52 -11.67
CA SER A 168 -15.02 -3.01 -11.88
C SER A 168 -14.50 -2.33 -10.60
N ASP A 169 -13.47 -1.48 -10.68
CA ASP A 169 -13.01 -0.61 -9.60
C ASP A 169 -14.00 0.51 -9.23
N LYS A 170 -15.17 0.59 -9.89
CA LYS A 170 -16.24 1.56 -9.61
C LYS A 170 -17.54 0.96 -9.10
N GLN A 171 -17.74 -0.34 -9.31
CA GLN A 171 -18.94 -1.03 -8.85
C GLN A 171 -18.59 -2.44 -8.35
N TYR A 172 -18.87 -2.70 -7.08
CA TYR A 172 -18.57 -3.98 -6.42
C TYR A 172 -19.25 -4.08 -5.06
N VAL A 173 -19.06 -5.21 -4.37
CA VAL A 173 -19.54 -5.45 -3.01
C VAL A 173 -18.50 -4.99 -1.98
N VAL A 174 -18.88 -4.14 -1.05
CA VAL A 174 -18.01 -3.60 0.00
C VAL A 174 -18.16 -4.44 1.27
N THR A 175 -17.07 -5.08 1.70
CA THR A 175 -17.04 -6.03 2.82
C THR A 175 -16.51 -5.44 4.13
N GLY A 176 -16.10 -4.17 4.11
CA GLY A 176 -15.57 -3.42 5.26
C GLY A 176 -14.06 -3.56 5.45
N SER A 177 -13.42 -2.53 6.02
CA SER A 177 -11.96 -2.46 6.23
C SER A 177 -11.47 -3.22 7.47
N GLY A 178 -12.35 -3.55 8.41
CA GLY A 178 -11.99 -4.26 9.64
C GLY A 178 -11.95 -5.78 9.50
N ILE A 179 -11.30 -6.46 10.46
CA ILE A 179 -11.19 -7.92 10.52
C ILE A 179 -12.57 -8.62 10.61
N ALA A 180 -13.58 -7.93 11.14
CA ALA A 180 -14.97 -8.39 11.21
C ALA A 180 -15.81 -7.74 10.11
N GLY A 181 -16.87 -8.43 9.67
CA GLY A 181 -17.64 -8.04 8.49
C GLY A 181 -18.24 -9.26 7.78
N GLY A 182 -19.18 -9.00 6.88
CA GLY A 182 -19.89 -10.02 6.13
C GLY A 182 -19.13 -10.53 4.90
N LEU A 183 -19.68 -11.57 4.27
CA LEU A 183 -19.10 -12.21 3.10
C LEU A 183 -20.04 -12.15 1.88
N LEU A 184 -19.43 -12.13 0.69
CA LEU A 184 -20.11 -12.47 -0.55
C LEU A 184 -20.00 -13.99 -0.75
N TYR A 185 -21.13 -14.69 -0.69
CA TYR A 185 -21.24 -16.11 -0.96
C TYR A 185 -21.66 -16.39 -2.39
N ARG A 186 -21.08 -17.44 -2.97
CA ARG A 186 -21.42 -18.00 -4.27
C ARG A 186 -21.74 -19.48 -4.10
N ALA A 187 -22.95 -19.89 -4.50
CA ALA A 187 -23.46 -21.23 -4.23
C ALA A 187 -23.00 -22.26 -5.28
N ALA A 188 -22.91 -23.53 -4.89
CA ALA A 188 -22.78 -24.66 -5.82
C ALA A 188 -21.67 -24.51 -6.89
N ILE A 189 -20.53 -23.91 -6.52
CA ILE A 189 -19.35 -23.82 -7.37
C ILE A 189 -18.83 -25.24 -7.60
N ASN A 190 -18.42 -25.55 -8.82
CA ASN A 190 -17.79 -26.81 -9.20
C ASN A 190 -16.89 -26.60 -10.42
N ASN A 191 -16.24 -27.66 -10.90
CA ASN A 191 -15.36 -27.60 -12.07
C ASN A 191 -16.06 -27.05 -13.33
N ALA A 192 -17.34 -27.38 -13.54
CA ALA A 192 -18.10 -26.93 -14.71
C ALA A 192 -18.41 -25.43 -14.69
N ALA A 193 -18.43 -24.80 -13.51
CA ALA A 193 -18.58 -23.35 -13.37
C ALA A 193 -17.35 -22.57 -13.83
N GLY A 194 -16.18 -23.22 -13.93
CA GLY A 194 -14.92 -22.57 -14.25
C GLY A 194 -14.53 -21.51 -13.21
N LYS A 195 -13.98 -20.38 -13.69
CA LYS A 195 -13.53 -19.27 -12.84
C LYS A 195 -14.73 -18.49 -12.28
N VAL A 196 -14.94 -18.58 -10.97
CA VAL A 196 -15.97 -17.81 -10.25
C VAL A 196 -15.34 -16.63 -9.53
N VAL A 197 -15.75 -15.41 -9.91
CA VAL A 197 -15.22 -14.16 -9.36
C VAL A 197 -16.11 -13.62 -8.23
N PHE A 198 -15.48 -13.12 -7.18
CA PHE A 198 -16.05 -12.37 -6.07
C PHE A 198 -15.63 -10.91 -6.22
N PRO A 199 -16.46 -10.04 -6.83
CA PRO A 199 -16.15 -8.62 -6.98
C PRO A 199 -16.34 -7.92 -5.63
N ILE A 200 -15.29 -7.92 -4.82
CA ILE A 200 -15.29 -7.40 -3.45
C ILE A 200 -14.23 -6.31 -3.26
N GLY A 201 -14.44 -5.45 -2.25
CA GLY A 201 -13.48 -4.44 -1.80
C GLY A 201 -13.70 -4.06 -0.33
N THR A 202 -12.81 -3.24 0.21
CA THR A 202 -12.83 -2.85 1.64
C THR A 202 -13.67 -1.60 1.91
N ASP A 203 -13.69 -0.68 0.94
CA ASP A 203 -14.43 0.60 0.93
C ASP A 203 -14.75 0.96 -0.54
N GLU A 204 -15.25 2.16 -0.81
CA GLU A 204 -15.66 2.62 -2.16
C GLU A 204 -14.49 2.94 -3.12
N TYR A 205 -13.24 2.99 -2.63
CA TYR A 205 -12.04 3.29 -3.42
C TYR A 205 -11.06 2.11 -3.50
N SER A 206 -11.42 0.95 -2.93
CA SER A 206 -10.47 -0.13 -2.69
C SER A 206 -10.96 -1.48 -3.15
N TYR A 207 -11.04 -1.61 -4.47
CA TYR A 207 -11.40 -2.85 -5.16
C TYR A 207 -10.29 -3.91 -5.04
N ALA A 208 -10.64 -5.10 -4.54
CA ALA A 208 -9.69 -6.16 -4.27
C ALA A 208 -10.35 -7.53 -4.44
N PRO A 209 -10.79 -7.88 -5.68
CA PRO A 209 -11.60 -9.07 -5.89
C PRO A 209 -10.77 -10.35 -5.73
N ALA A 210 -11.48 -11.42 -5.38
CA ALA A 210 -10.95 -12.78 -5.40
C ALA A 210 -11.64 -13.57 -6.52
N ALA A 211 -11.01 -14.62 -7.00
CA ALA A 211 -11.65 -15.64 -7.82
C ALA A 211 -11.14 -17.02 -7.43
N VAL A 212 -11.98 -18.02 -7.63
CA VAL A 212 -11.65 -19.42 -7.40
C VAL A 212 -12.00 -20.26 -8.62
N LEU A 213 -11.17 -21.26 -8.90
CA LEU A 213 -11.56 -22.45 -9.66
C LEU A 213 -11.42 -23.62 -8.71
N ILE A 214 -12.42 -24.51 -8.68
CA ILE A 214 -12.36 -25.68 -7.81
C ILE A 214 -12.56 -26.96 -8.63
N THR A 215 -11.90 -28.03 -8.20
CA THR A 215 -12.20 -29.40 -8.64
C THR A 215 -13.05 -30.10 -7.58
N GLY A 216 -13.69 -31.21 -7.94
CA GLY A 216 -14.49 -32.02 -7.01
C GLY A 216 -15.98 -31.66 -6.94
N ALA A 217 -16.59 -31.94 -5.80
CA ALA A 217 -18.03 -31.77 -5.56
C ALA A 217 -18.44 -30.30 -5.49
N LYS A 218 -19.75 -30.05 -5.58
CA LYS A 218 -20.31 -28.70 -5.46
C LYS A 218 -20.05 -28.14 -4.06
N ASP A 219 -19.59 -26.90 -4.00
CA ASP A 219 -19.33 -26.19 -2.73
C ASP A 219 -19.91 -24.78 -2.75
N MET A 220 -20.37 -24.31 -1.59
CA MET A 220 -20.69 -22.92 -1.35
C MET A 220 -19.46 -22.21 -0.77
N ILE A 221 -18.97 -21.20 -1.49
CA ILE A 221 -17.77 -20.46 -1.10
C ILE A 221 -18.13 -19.01 -0.79
N GLY A 222 -17.67 -18.53 0.36
CA GLY A 222 -17.73 -17.14 0.77
C GLY A 222 -16.38 -16.46 0.63
N ALA A 223 -16.35 -15.20 0.20
CA ALA A 223 -15.14 -14.39 0.20
C ALA A 223 -15.39 -13.01 0.79
N ARG A 224 -14.39 -12.51 1.51
CA ARG A 224 -14.28 -11.11 1.91
C ARG A 224 -12.84 -10.64 1.94
N VAL A 225 -12.65 -9.32 2.01
CA VAL A 225 -11.34 -8.68 2.06
C VAL A 225 -11.37 -7.56 3.10
N TYR A 226 -10.28 -7.38 3.83
CA TYR A 226 -10.10 -6.28 4.79
C TYR A 226 -8.69 -5.70 4.68
N ASP A 227 -8.48 -4.54 5.32
CA ASP A 227 -7.21 -3.83 5.29
C ASP A 227 -6.22 -4.36 6.32
N SER A 228 -4.93 -4.21 6.02
CA SER A 228 -3.81 -4.73 6.81
C SER A 228 -3.59 -6.22 6.68
N VAL A 229 -2.33 -6.61 6.87
CA VAL A 229 -1.92 -8.00 7.07
C VAL A 229 -1.33 -8.08 8.46
N PHE A 230 -1.95 -8.86 9.34
CA PHE A 230 -1.49 -9.01 10.71
C PHE A 230 -0.63 -10.26 10.89
N THR A 231 0.24 -10.26 11.90
CA THR A 231 1.12 -11.41 12.20
C THR A 231 0.35 -12.71 12.49
N VAL A 232 -0.90 -12.62 12.96
CA VAL A 232 -1.76 -13.76 13.29
C VAL A 232 -3.08 -13.68 12.51
N ALA A 233 -3.00 -13.48 11.18
CA ALA A 233 -4.10 -13.30 10.23
C ALA A 233 -5.06 -12.14 10.57
N ALA A 234 -5.88 -12.31 11.60
CA ALA A 234 -6.87 -11.35 12.11
C ALA A 234 -6.47 -10.71 13.46
N GLY A 235 -5.20 -10.79 13.85
CA GLY A 235 -4.70 -10.17 15.09
C GLY A 235 -3.19 -10.03 15.17
N GLY A 236 -2.71 -9.27 16.15
CA GLY A 236 -1.29 -8.95 16.33
C GLY A 236 -0.86 -7.66 15.63
N ALA A 237 0.44 -7.48 15.44
CA ALA A 237 0.97 -6.28 14.78
C ALA A 237 0.74 -6.36 13.26
N ALA A 238 0.41 -5.23 12.64
CA ALA A 238 0.30 -5.15 11.19
C ALA A 238 1.68 -5.06 10.53
N TYR A 239 1.88 -5.80 9.45
CA TYR A 239 3.00 -5.58 8.53
C TYR A 239 2.81 -4.23 7.82
N ARG A 240 3.88 -3.45 7.73
CA ARG A 240 3.84 -2.08 7.19
C ARG A 240 4.55 -1.90 5.85
N ASP A 241 5.13 -2.97 5.29
CA ASP A 241 5.99 -2.79 4.11
C ASP A 241 6.03 -3.97 3.11
N SER A 242 6.19 -5.20 3.59
CA SER A 242 6.49 -6.34 2.71
C SER A 242 5.27 -6.99 2.05
N PHE A 243 4.08 -6.46 2.29
CA PHE A 243 2.81 -7.04 1.85
C PHE A 243 2.01 -6.06 0.99
N VAL A 244 0.99 -6.56 0.29
CA VAL A 244 -0.16 -5.73 -0.09
C VAL A 244 -0.97 -5.44 1.16
N ASN A 245 -1.51 -4.23 1.30
CA ASN A 245 -2.35 -3.84 2.44
C ASN A 245 -3.76 -4.47 2.38
N LYS A 246 -3.85 -5.78 2.14
CA LYS A 246 -5.08 -6.55 1.99
C LYS A 246 -4.91 -7.95 2.53
N THR A 247 -5.91 -8.40 3.29
CA THR A 247 -6.08 -9.80 3.65
C THR A 247 -7.43 -10.29 3.14
N TRP A 248 -7.40 -11.38 2.38
CA TRP A 248 -8.59 -12.09 1.91
C TRP A 248 -8.92 -13.22 2.86
N ASN A 249 -10.19 -13.35 3.24
CA ASN A 249 -10.70 -14.54 3.91
C ASN A 249 -11.62 -15.28 2.94
N ILE A 250 -11.25 -16.51 2.59
CA ILE A 250 -12.05 -17.41 1.75
C ILE A 250 -12.57 -18.52 2.66
N ARG A 251 -13.88 -18.74 2.61
CA ARG A 251 -14.57 -19.76 3.40
C ARG A 251 -15.23 -20.79 2.50
N ARG A 252 -15.09 -22.05 2.85
CA ARG A 252 -15.83 -23.16 2.25
C ARG A 252 -16.91 -23.58 3.25
N GLU A 253 -18.15 -23.27 2.92
CA GLU A 253 -19.29 -23.53 3.80
C GLU A 253 -19.65 -25.01 3.81
N ASP A 254 -19.70 -25.66 2.64
CA ASP A 254 -19.99 -27.09 2.56
C ASP A 254 -18.68 -27.91 2.74
N ASN A 255 -17.53 -27.30 2.42
CA ASN A 255 -16.18 -27.86 2.59
C ASN A 255 -16.04 -29.26 1.96
N SER A 256 -16.49 -29.36 0.72
CA SER A 256 -16.69 -30.64 0.02
C SER A 256 -15.41 -31.26 -0.56
N GLY A 257 -14.23 -30.79 -0.12
CA GLY A 257 -12.91 -31.22 -0.62
C GLY A 257 -12.59 -30.75 -2.05
N GLY A 258 -11.52 -31.29 -2.62
CA GLY A 258 -11.04 -30.92 -3.96
C GLY A 258 -10.05 -29.76 -3.98
N GLU A 259 -9.30 -29.70 -5.07
CA GLU A 259 -8.24 -28.72 -5.31
C GLU A 259 -8.83 -27.35 -5.63
N VAL A 260 -8.08 -26.29 -5.32
CA VAL A 260 -8.52 -24.91 -5.54
C VAL A 260 -7.39 -24.06 -6.11
N ASP A 261 -7.64 -23.44 -7.26
CA ASP A 261 -6.85 -22.30 -7.71
C ASP A 261 -7.44 -21.02 -7.11
N VAL A 262 -6.63 -20.30 -6.33
CA VAL A 262 -7.00 -19.01 -5.77
C VAL A 262 -6.35 -17.91 -6.61
N ILE A 263 -7.16 -16.97 -7.07
CA ILE A 263 -6.72 -15.80 -7.84
C ILE A 263 -7.08 -14.54 -7.07
N LEU A 264 -6.09 -13.71 -6.72
CA LEU A 264 -6.30 -12.50 -5.92
C LEU A 264 -5.81 -11.27 -6.67
N GLN A 265 -6.68 -10.28 -6.83
CA GLN A 265 -6.34 -8.99 -7.44
C GLN A 265 -6.41 -7.87 -6.41
N HIS A 266 -5.53 -6.90 -6.55
CA HIS A 266 -5.53 -5.65 -5.78
C HIS A 266 -5.25 -4.47 -6.70
N MET A 267 -5.74 -3.29 -6.33
CA MET A 267 -5.27 -2.04 -6.94
C MET A 267 -3.81 -1.82 -6.57
N ASP A 268 -3.01 -1.33 -7.52
CA ASP A 268 -1.57 -1.07 -7.30
C ASP A 268 -1.34 -0.04 -6.18
N ALA A 269 -2.30 0.86 -5.93
CA ALA A 269 -2.27 1.82 -4.83
C ALA A 269 -2.31 1.17 -3.42
N SER A 270 -2.68 -0.10 -3.33
CA SER A 270 -2.67 -0.87 -2.07
C SER A 270 -1.32 -1.53 -1.76
N GLU A 271 -0.34 -1.41 -2.65
CA GLU A 271 0.98 -2.00 -2.47
C GLU A 271 1.79 -1.24 -1.42
N LEU A 272 2.28 -1.95 -0.41
CA LEU A 272 3.22 -1.34 0.53
C LEU A 272 4.61 -1.20 -0.12
N PRO A 273 5.42 -0.24 0.34
CA PRO A 273 6.56 0.24 -0.45
C PRO A 273 7.62 -0.82 -0.83
N ALA A 274 7.89 -1.82 0.02
CA ALA A 274 8.81 -2.91 -0.26
C ALA A 274 8.20 -3.94 -1.20
N TYR A 275 6.92 -4.26 -1.02
CA TYR A 275 6.19 -5.11 -1.95
C TYR A 275 6.25 -4.52 -3.37
N ALA A 276 5.93 -3.23 -3.54
CA ALA A 276 5.93 -2.56 -4.83
C ALA A 276 7.28 -2.66 -5.56
N SER A 277 8.38 -2.46 -4.82
CA SER A 277 9.74 -2.58 -5.37
C SER A 277 10.17 -4.00 -5.76
N SER A 278 9.39 -5.00 -5.35
CA SER A 278 9.69 -6.44 -5.51
C SER A 278 8.53 -7.20 -6.16
N ARG A 279 7.59 -6.50 -6.80
CA ARG A 279 6.35 -7.04 -7.37
C ARG A 279 6.61 -8.25 -8.27
N ASP A 280 7.62 -8.21 -9.11
CA ASP A 280 7.94 -9.31 -10.06
C ASP A 280 8.27 -10.65 -9.38
N SER A 281 8.59 -10.61 -8.09
CA SER A 281 8.88 -11.78 -7.24
C SER A 281 7.79 -12.07 -6.20
N SER A 282 6.59 -11.51 -6.38
CA SER A 282 5.49 -11.64 -5.43
C SER A 282 4.57 -12.83 -5.70
N PHE A 283 3.92 -13.31 -4.65
CA PHE A 283 3.07 -14.49 -4.64
C PHE A 283 1.94 -14.35 -3.61
N ILE A 284 0.94 -15.24 -3.72
CA ILE A 284 -0.11 -15.40 -2.70
C ILE A 284 0.47 -16.24 -1.56
N THR A 285 0.50 -15.68 -0.36
CA THR A 285 0.83 -16.40 0.88
C THR A 285 -0.45 -16.78 1.62
N ARG A 286 -0.43 -17.95 2.24
CA ARG A 286 -1.52 -18.49 3.06
C ARG A 286 -1.10 -18.49 4.53
N PHE A 287 -2.01 -18.09 5.41
CA PHE A 287 -1.81 -18.25 6.84
C PHE A 287 -2.10 -19.69 7.27
N VAL A 288 -1.08 -20.42 7.72
CA VAL A 288 -1.18 -21.81 8.13
C VAL A 288 -0.22 -22.07 9.29
N ALA A 289 -0.64 -22.90 10.26
CA ALA A 289 0.18 -23.25 11.43
C ALA A 289 0.72 -22.03 12.21
N GLY A 290 -0.06 -20.94 12.28
CA GLY A 290 0.30 -19.73 13.03
C GLY A 290 1.23 -18.75 12.31
N VAL A 291 1.58 -19.01 11.05
CA VAL A 291 2.47 -18.15 10.26
C VAL A 291 1.97 -17.96 8.83
N TRP A 292 2.37 -16.87 8.19
CA TRP A 292 2.25 -16.69 6.75
C TRP A 292 3.29 -17.55 6.04
N ASP A 293 2.83 -18.47 5.19
CA ASP A 293 3.72 -19.39 4.50
C ASP A 293 4.63 -18.67 3.51
N GLN A 294 5.76 -19.30 3.22
CA GLN A 294 6.79 -18.77 2.34
C GLN A 294 7.03 -19.73 1.21
N LEU A 295 7.25 -19.20 0.01
CA LEU A 295 7.68 -19.98 -1.14
C LEU A 295 9.17 -19.77 -1.39
N PRO A 296 9.93 -20.82 -1.74
CA PRO A 296 11.32 -20.68 -2.15
C PRO A 296 11.43 -20.13 -3.59
N VAL A 297 10.44 -20.42 -4.43
CA VAL A 297 10.36 -20.02 -5.84
C VAL A 297 8.90 -19.70 -6.16
N ILE A 298 8.67 -18.71 -7.03
CA ILE A 298 7.33 -18.42 -7.54
C ILE A 298 7.07 -19.22 -8.83
N SER A 299 5.95 -19.95 -8.87
CA SER A 299 5.55 -20.72 -10.05
C SER A 299 4.86 -19.85 -11.11
N ASN A 300 4.15 -18.81 -10.68
CA ASN A 300 3.43 -17.88 -11.54
C ASN A 300 3.88 -16.45 -11.28
N LYS A 301 4.21 -15.71 -12.34
CA LYS A 301 4.51 -14.28 -12.24
C LYS A 301 3.22 -13.47 -12.00
N PRO A 302 3.30 -12.30 -11.34
CA PRO A 302 2.18 -11.36 -11.32
C PRO A 302 1.73 -11.00 -12.74
N LEU A 303 0.43 -10.81 -12.91
CA LEU A 303 -0.18 -10.33 -14.15
C LEU A 303 -0.97 -9.05 -13.90
N ALA A 304 -1.25 -8.30 -14.97
CA ALA A 304 -2.19 -7.19 -14.89
C ALA A 304 -3.57 -7.67 -14.41
N GLY A 305 -4.24 -6.87 -13.60
CA GLY A 305 -5.55 -7.16 -13.05
C GLY A 305 -6.63 -7.21 -14.13
N THR A 306 -7.35 -8.33 -14.20
CA THR A 306 -8.42 -8.58 -15.18
C THR A 306 -9.69 -9.19 -14.55
N LEU A 307 -9.78 -9.23 -13.22
CA LEU A 307 -10.98 -9.64 -12.50
C LEU A 307 -12.02 -8.51 -12.53
N THR A 308 -12.54 -8.21 -13.70
CA THR A 308 -13.52 -7.16 -14.00
C THR A 308 -14.43 -7.60 -15.15
N THR A 309 -15.62 -7.01 -15.26
CA THR A 309 -16.50 -7.15 -16.45
C THR A 309 -16.77 -5.80 -17.12
N SER A 310 -16.37 -4.70 -16.49
CA SER A 310 -16.37 -3.35 -17.05
C SER A 310 -14.94 -2.78 -17.09
N PRO A 311 -14.65 -1.73 -17.87
CA PRO A 311 -13.33 -1.09 -17.89
C PRO A 311 -12.89 -0.63 -16.50
N MET A 312 -11.61 -0.82 -16.18
CA MET A 312 -10.98 -0.29 -14.96
C MET A 312 -10.33 1.08 -15.22
N LEU A 313 -10.37 2.00 -14.24
CA LEU A 313 -9.71 3.31 -14.36
C LEU A 313 -8.31 3.33 -13.75
N ALA A 314 -8.08 2.54 -12.71
CA ALA A 314 -6.78 2.44 -12.06
C ALA A 314 -6.09 1.09 -12.35
N PRO A 315 -4.74 1.06 -12.41
CA PRO A 315 -4.00 -0.17 -12.61
C PRO A 315 -4.16 -1.10 -11.39
N ALA A 316 -4.17 -2.38 -11.70
CA ALA A 316 -4.28 -3.44 -10.72
C ALA A 316 -3.35 -4.60 -11.10
N THR A 317 -3.02 -5.40 -10.10
CA THR A 317 -2.15 -6.57 -10.24
C THR A 317 -2.82 -7.79 -9.63
N MET A 318 -2.76 -8.92 -10.32
CA MET A 318 -3.33 -10.21 -9.89
C MET A 318 -2.28 -11.32 -9.84
N HIS A 319 -2.56 -12.30 -8.99
CA HIS A 319 -1.75 -13.51 -8.80
C HIS A 319 -2.64 -14.75 -8.80
N LEU A 320 -2.08 -15.89 -9.19
CA LEU A 320 -2.70 -17.20 -9.10
C LEU A 320 -1.81 -18.14 -8.30
N ARG A 321 -2.39 -18.87 -7.35
CA ARG A 321 -1.72 -19.97 -6.64
C ARG A 321 -2.67 -21.17 -6.52
N HIS A 322 -2.14 -22.34 -6.88
CA HIS A 322 -2.79 -23.63 -6.74
C HIS A 322 -2.65 -24.18 -5.33
N PHE A 323 -3.69 -24.84 -4.83
CA PHE A 323 -3.71 -25.54 -3.55
C PHE A 323 -4.43 -26.88 -3.70
N ASP A 324 -3.78 -27.96 -3.25
CA ASP A 324 -4.37 -29.31 -3.30
C ASP A 324 -5.64 -29.44 -2.43
N ALA A 325 -5.71 -28.63 -1.36
CA ALA A 325 -6.88 -28.51 -0.50
C ALA A 325 -6.85 -27.18 0.28
N LEU A 326 -8.05 -26.66 0.56
CA LEU A 326 -8.30 -25.57 1.50
C LEU A 326 -9.23 -26.06 2.62
N GLY A 327 -9.04 -25.56 3.84
CA GLY A 327 -9.97 -25.75 4.96
C GLY A 327 -11.24 -24.90 4.86
N SER A 328 -12.04 -24.94 5.92
CA SER A 328 -13.34 -24.23 5.99
C SER A 328 -13.21 -22.71 6.04
N SER A 329 -12.12 -22.17 6.59
CA SER A 329 -11.83 -20.74 6.60
C SER A 329 -10.33 -20.50 6.54
N GLU A 330 -9.86 -19.92 5.44
CA GLU A 330 -8.45 -19.64 5.23
C GLU A 330 -8.21 -18.16 4.96
N PHE A 331 -7.04 -17.68 5.37
CA PHE A 331 -6.61 -16.30 5.18
C PHE A 331 -5.44 -16.25 4.21
N PHE A 332 -5.54 -15.33 3.27
CA PHE A 332 -4.54 -15.11 2.22
C PHE A 332 -4.11 -13.66 2.19
N ALA A 333 -2.85 -13.45 1.86
CA ALA A 333 -2.30 -12.14 1.58
C ALA A 333 -1.33 -12.25 0.39
N LYS A 334 -0.70 -11.14 0.02
CA LYS A 334 0.34 -11.12 -1.02
C LYS A 334 1.62 -10.51 -0.49
N THR A 335 2.74 -11.20 -0.69
CA THR A 335 4.09 -10.80 -0.27
C THR A 335 5.09 -11.09 -1.39
N ALA A 336 6.28 -10.50 -1.29
CA ALA A 336 7.42 -10.84 -2.14
C ALA A 336 8.33 -11.88 -1.48
N LEU A 337 9.13 -12.60 -2.29
CA LEU A 337 10.18 -13.48 -1.78
C LEU A 337 11.09 -12.71 -0.81
N ILE A 338 11.42 -13.29 0.35
CA ILE A 338 12.28 -12.63 1.37
C ILE A 338 13.67 -12.30 0.80
N GLY A 339 14.08 -13.05 -0.23
CA GLY A 339 15.26 -12.84 -1.05
C GLY A 339 15.14 -11.78 -2.14
N SER A 340 14.09 -10.94 -2.21
CA SER A 340 14.00 -9.81 -3.17
C SER A 340 13.96 -8.43 -2.51
N VAL A 341 13.43 -8.28 -1.29
CA VAL A 341 13.30 -6.98 -0.59
C VAL A 341 14.66 -6.36 -0.22
N LYS A 342 14.93 -5.15 -0.74
CA LYS A 342 16.13 -4.36 -0.42
C LYS A 342 16.00 -3.69 0.96
N PRO A 343 17.02 -3.77 1.84
CA PRO A 343 16.93 -3.26 3.21
C PRO A 343 16.83 -1.74 3.31
N VAL A 344 17.36 -1.00 2.34
CA VAL A 344 17.41 0.46 2.36
C VAL A 344 17.25 1.04 0.96
N THR A 345 16.59 2.20 0.89
CA THR A 345 16.70 3.13 -0.22
C THR A 345 17.42 4.38 0.28
N PHE A 346 18.60 4.69 -0.25
CA PHE A 346 19.34 5.90 0.12
C PHE A 346 18.70 7.13 -0.52
N LEU A 347 18.55 8.20 0.26
CA LEU A 347 18.15 9.52 -0.23
C LEU A 347 19.39 10.32 -0.63
N ASN A 348 20.39 10.35 0.24
CA ASN A 348 21.69 10.98 -0.02
C ASN A 348 22.81 10.30 0.78
N PHE A 349 24.03 10.56 0.34
CA PHE A 349 25.25 10.24 1.07
C PHE A 349 26.31 11.27 0.69
N GLU A 350 26.89 11.94 1.68
CA GLU A 350 27.98 12.90 1.53
C GLU A 350 29.12 12.54 2.48
N ALA A 351 30.34 12.88 2.07
CA ALA A 351 31.53 12.75 2.88
C ALA A 351 32.45 13.94 2.63
N PHE A 352 32.94 14.57 3.69
CA PHE A 352 33.79 15.76 3.59
C PHE A 352 34.74 15.86 4.78
N ARG A 353 35.92 16.41 4.53
CA ARG A 353 36.95 16.58 5.55
C ARG A 353 36.64 17.80 6.41
N ILE A 354 36.59 17.63 7.73
CA ILE A 354 36.24 18.70 8.69
C ILE A 354 37.44 19.16 9.53
N ALA A 355 38.51 18.38 9.59
CA ALA A 355 39.78 18.73 10.22
C ALA A 355 40.94 17.99 9.52
N PRO A 356 42.21 18.35 9.76
CA PRO A 356 43.35 17.68 9.11
C PRO A 356 43.32 16.16 9.21
N VAL A 357 42.90 15.65 10.37
CA VAL A 357 42.84 14.22 10.69
C VAL A 357 41.42 13.67 10.81
N MET A 358 40.40 14.39 10.34
CA MET A 358 39.00 14.02 10.56
C MET A 358 38.11 14.22 9.33
N VAL A 359 37.40 13.16 8.95
CA VAL A 359 36.38 13.18 7.88
C VAL A 359 35.01 12.91 8.49
N GLN A 360 34.02 13.69 8.11
CA GLN A 360 32.62 13.47 8.46
C GLN A 360 31.89 12.82 7.28
N LEU A 361 31.07 11.82 7.58
CA LEU A 361 30.20 11.13 6.65
C LEU A 361 28.76 11.31 7.12
N ASP A 362 27.90 11.79 6.24
CA ASP A 362 26.48 11.98 6.50
C ASP A 362 25.65 11.24 5.46
N TRP A 363 24.72 10.40 5.89
CA TRP A 363 23.78 9.75 4.98
C TRP A 363 22.36 9.81 5.51
N THR A 364 21.41 9.88 4.58
CA THR A 364 19.99 9.81 4.88
C THR A 364 19.36 8.67 4.10
N THR A 365 18.63 7.81 4.79
CA THR A 365 17.78 6.81 4.16
C THR A 365 16.43 7.44 3.84
N LEU A 366 15.90 7.18 2.65
CA LEU A 366 14.51 7.52 2.31
C LEU A 366 13.54 6.57 3.02
N ARG A 367 13.91 5.27 3.04
CA ARG A 367 13.14 4.18 3.62
C ARG A 367 14.07 3.08 4.12
N GLU A 368 13.69 2.41 5.20
CA GLU A 368 14.37 1.22 5.74
C GLU A 368 13.37 0.08 5.93
N VAL A 369 13.79 -1.14 5.58
CA VAL A 369 12.94 -2.33 5.55
C VAL A 369 13.69 -3.51 6.12
N ARG A 370 13.31 -3.94 7.33
CA ARG A 370 14.04 -4.97 8.08
C ARG A 370 15.55 -4.70 8.06
N ASN A 371 15.95 -3.43 8.07
CA ASN A 371 17.35 -3.04 8.10
C ASN A 371 17.93 -3.42 9.47
N MET A 372 19.17 -3.89 9.50
CA MET A 372 19.84 -4.27 10.74
C MET A 372 20.87 -3.21 11.11
N ALA A 373 21.77 -2.89 10.17
CA ALA A 373 22.89 -1.99 10.41
C ALA A 373 23.46 -1.44 9.11
N PHE A 374 24.33 -0.45 9.25
CA PHE A 374 25.17 0.11 8.21
C PHE A 374 26.63 -0.19 8.52
N GLU A 375 27.36 -0.77 7.57
CA GLU A 375 28.81 -0.80 7.60
C GLU A 375 29.33 0.44 6.88
N VAL A 376 30.17 1.20 7.58
CA VAL A 376 30.90 2.31 6.99
C VAL A 376 32.18 1.73 6.39
N GLU A 377 32.35 1.91 5.09
CA GLU A 377 33.50 1.37 4.37
C GLU A 377 34.36 2.48 3.77
N ARG A 378 35.68 2.29 3.87
CA ARG A 378 36.71 3.21 3.40
C ARG A 378 37.67 2.48 2.47
N ARG A 379 38.16 3.19 1.47
CA ARG A 379 39.30 2.77 0.64
C ARG A 379 40.24 3.94 0.44
N TYR A 380 41.50 3.78 0.81
CA TYR A 380 42.53 4.75 0.43
C TYR A 380 42.84 4.62 -1.07
N GLU A 381 43.23 5.69 -1.74
CA GLU A 381 43.43 5.65 -3.19
C GLU A 381 44.38 4.55 -3.67
N ARG A 382 45.40 4.21 -2.88
CA ARG A 382 46.40 3.19 -3.21
C ARG A 382 45.96 1.76 -2.84
N GLU A 383 44.78 1.61 -2.25
CA GLU A 383 44.21 0.31 -1.90
C GLU A 383 43.22 -0.16 -2.97
N GLU A 384 43.19 -1.47 -3.20
CA GLU A 384 42.30 -2.06 -4.21
C GLU A 384 40.87 -2.23 -3.69
N ALA A 385 40.70 -2.55 -2.42
CA ALA A 385 39.41 -2.94 -1.83
C ALA A 385 38.95 -2.00 -0.72
N PHE A 386 37.63 -1.81 -0.62
CA PHE A 386 36.99 -1.16 0.51
C PHE A 386 37.11 -2.03 1.76
N GLN A 387 37.49 -1.41 2.87
CA GLN A 387 37.58 -2.01 4.19
C GLN A 387 36.52 -1.41 5.11
N LYS A 388 35.94 -2.26 5.95
CA LYS A 388 35.00 -1.84 6.99
C LYS A 388 35.74 -1.11 8.12
N ILE A 389 35.32 0.12 8.39
CA ILE A 389 35.89 0.96 9.47
C ILE A 389 34.93 1.19 10.63
N GLY A 390 33.64 0.89 10.47
CA GLY A 390 32.65 1.07 11.52
C GLY A 390 31.33 0.37 11.24
N VAL A 391 30.51 0.25 12.29
CA VAL A 391 29.11 -0.21 12.21
C VAL A 391 28.23 0.80 12.91
N VAL A 392 27.14 1.19 12.25
CA VAL A 392 26.08 2.02 12.84
C VAL A 392 24.79 1.23 12.79
N LEU A 393 24.16 1.00 13.95
CA LEU A 393 22.86 0.33 14.01
C LEU A 393 21.78 1.22 13.37
N THR A 394 20.76 0.59 12.79
CA THR A 394 19.59 1.32 12.30
C THR A 394 18.93 2.10 13.44
N LYS A 395 18.49 3.34 13.15
CA LYS A 395 17.61 4.13 14.01
C LYS A 395 16.15 3.72 13.85
N ALA A 396 15.82 2.91 12.84
CA ALA A 396 14.47 2.48 12.55
C ALA A 396 14.00 1.45 13.58
N VAL A 397 12.81 1.68 14.15
CA VAL A 397 12.22 0.75 15.13
C VAL A 397 11.97 -0.60 14.46
N ASN A 398 12.54 -1.67 15.03
CA ASN A 398 12.54 -3.02 14.46
C ASN A 398 13.06 -3.09 13.02
N GLY A 399 13.92 -2.16 12.62
CA GLY A 399 14.51 -2.09 11.28
C GLY A 399 13.59 -1.54 10.19
N ASN A 400 12.45 -0.94 10.53
CA ASN A 400 11.50 -0.43 9.54
C ASN A 400 11.25 1.08 9.74
N SER A 401 11.44 1.86 8.68
CA SER A 401 11.09 3.29 8.65
C SER A 401 10.53 3.67 7.30
N SER A 402 9.35 4.29 7.30
CA SER A 402 8.72 4.91 6.13
C SER A 402 8.99 6.41 6.03
N VAL A 403 9.78 6.96 6.95
CA VAL A 403 10.21 8.37 6.96
C VAL A 403 11.73 8.46 6.89
N PRO A 404 12.29 9.57 6.37
CA PRO A 404 13.72 9.71 6.27
C PRO A 404 14.43 9.66 7.63
N LEU A 405 15.53 8.91 7.71
CA LEU A 405 16.39 8.85 8.88
C LEU A 405 17.82 9.24 8.49
N SER A 406 18.38 10.20 9.22
CA SER A 406 19.74 10.71 8.99
C SER A 406 20.73 10.14 10.00
N TYR A 407 21.95 9.92 9.54
CA TYR A 407 23.05 9.31 10.29
C TYR A 407 24.34 10.06 10.00
N THR A 408 25.24 10.05 10.99
CA THR A 408 26.54 10.72 10.91
C THR A 408 27.60 9.79 11.48
N TRP A 409 28.77 9.75 10.83
CA TRP A 409 29.96 9.06 11.30
C TRP A 409 31.20 9.96 11.15
N HIS A 410 32.12 9.87 12.11
CA HIS A 410 33.38 10.58 12.08
C HIS A 410 34.51 9.55 11.92
N ASP A 411 35.28 9.67 10.85
CA ASP A 411 36.44 8.84 10.56
C ASP A 411 37.73 9.59 10.91
N PRO A 412 38.50 9.13 11.92
CA PRO A 412 39.87 9.58 12.13
C PRO A 412 40.75 9.12 10.96
N ASN A 413 41.11 10.07 10.11
CA ASN A 413 41.81 9.82 8.86
C ASN A 413 42.76 10.98 8.55
N ASP A 414 44.05 10.74 8.72
CA ASP A 414 45.16 11.64 8.43
C ASP A 414 45.83 11.36 7.07
N TYR A 415 45.18 10.58 6.19
CA TYR A 415 45.73 10.19 4.90
C TYR A 415 45.91 11.40 3.97
N ASP A 416 47.13 11.55 3.47
CA ASP A 416 47.61 12.66 2.63
C ASP A 416 47.25 12.50 1.14
N ASP A 417 46.46 11.50 0.78
CA ASP A 417 45.93 11.27 -0.57
C ASP A 417 44.39 11.16 -0.53
N TRP A 418 43.76 10.94 -1.70
CA TRP A 418 42.30 10.80 -1.76
C TRP A 418 41.82 9.59 -0.98
N THR A 419 40.70 9.76 -0.29
CA THR A 419 39.99 8.68 0.38
C THR A 419 38.60 8.53 -0.21
N TYR A 420 38.18 7.29 -0.44
CA TYR A 420 36.85 6.95 -0.95
C TYR A 420 36.03 6.29 0.15
N TYR A 421 34.76 6.67 0.24
CA TYR A 421 33.83 6.13 1.20
C TYR A 421 32.56 5.62 0.53
N ARG A 422 31.94 4.62 1.15
CA ARG A 422 30.58 4.19 0.84
C ARG A 422 29.92 3.62 2.09
N ILE A 423 28.59 3.60 2.08
CA ILE A 423 27.79 2.99 3.12
C ILE A 423 27.22 1.67 2.58
N LYS A 424 27.37 0.61 3.35
CA LYS A 424 26.83 -0.71 3.07
C LYS A 424 25.72 -1.03 4.07
N ALA A 425 24.47 -0.95 3.65
CA ALA A 425 23.32 -1.34 4.46
C ALA A 425 23.16 -2.87 4.47
N ILE A 426 22.90 -3.44 5.65
CA ILE A 426 22.70 -4.88 5.86
C ILE A 426 21.32 -5.12 6.45
N GLY A 427 20.50 -5.92 5.78
CA GLY A 427 19.19 -6.34 6.26
C GLY A 427 19.25 -7.52 7.20
N LEU A 428 18.20 -7.68 8.03
CA LEU A 428 17.95 -8.86 8.87
C LEU A 428 17.77 -10.15 8.06
N ASN A 429 17.57 -10.04 6.75
CA ASN A 429 17.55 -11.15 5.79
C ASN A 429 18.92 -11.45 5.17
N GLY A 430 20.00 -10.82 5.65
CA GLY A 430 21.36 -10.97 5.12
C GLY A 430 21.63 -10.23 3.82
N LYS A 431 20.65 -9.49 3.28
CA LYS A 431 20.84 -8.72 2.06
C LYS A 431 21.65 -7.47 2.27
N VAL A 432 22.34 -7.06 1.20
CA VAL A 432 23.20 -5.90 1.19
C VAL A 432 22.79 -4.92 0.09
N VAL A 433 22.83 -3.63 0.42
CA VAL A 433 22.70 -2.51 -0.54
C VAL A 433 23.80 -1.50 -0.26
N TYR A 434 24.43 -0.99 -1.32
CA TYR A 434 25.48 0.03 -1.22
C TYR A 434 24.92 1.40 -1.61
N SER A 435 25.44 2.45 -0.97
CA SER A 435 25.32 3.82 -1.44
C SER A 435 26.18 4.05 -2.68
N GLU A 436 26.09 5.25 -3.24
CA GLU A 436 27.14 5.79 -4.11
C GLU A 436 28.47 5.90 -3.36
N VAL A 437 29.57 6.01 -4.12
CA VAL A 437 30.91 6.25 -3.57
C VAL A 437 31.17 7.75 -3.51
N ARG A 438 31.61 8.27 -2.37
CA ARG A 438 32.02 9.67 -2.19
C ARG A 438 33.54 9.76 -2.04
N ALA A 439 34.15 10.66 -2.79
CA ALA A 439 35.60 10.89 -2.77
C ALA A 439 35.91 12.14 -1.94
N VAL A 440 36.83 12.00 -0.99
CA VAL A 440 37.27 13.07 -0.10
C VAL A 440 38.73 13.40 -0.39
N PRO A 441 39.05 14.65 -0.74
CA PRO A 441 40.43 15.05 -1.00
C PRO A 441 41.27 15.08 0.28
N PRO A 442 42.61 15.02 0.16
CA PRO A 442 43.50 15.19 1.30
C PRO A 442 43.41 16.60 1.89
N PHE A 443 43.85 16.75 3.14
CA PHE A 443 44.00 18.07 3.74
C PHE A 443 45.29 18.71 3.27
N VAL A 444 45.21 19.84 2.55
CA VAL A 444 46.40 20.58 2.14
C VAL A 444 46.92 21.35 3.35
N GLN A 445 48.15 21.04 3.78
CA GLN A 445 48.85 21.79 4.82
C GLN A 445 50.26 22.11 4.36
N ILE A 446 50.65 23.38 4.53
CA ILE A 446 51.99 23.87 4.24
C ILE A 446 52.54 24.52 5.51
N ASN A 447 53.65 24.00 6.03
CA ASN A 447 54.33 24.54 7.19
C ASN A 447 55.73 25.03 6.81
N VAL A 448 56.15 26.17 7.35
CA VAL A 448 57.46 26.78 7.08
C VAL A 448 58.16 27.07 8.41
N PHE A 449 59.25 26.35 8.71
CA PHE A 449 59.91 26.42 10.03
C PHE A 449 61.41 26.05 10.01
N PRO A 450 62.22 26.53 10.97
CA PRO A 450 61.89 27.58 11.92
C PRO A 450 61.74 28.94 11.21
N ASN A 451 60.98 29.83 11.82
CA ASN A 451 60.83 31.20 11.35
C ASN A 451 60.62 32.11 12.57
N PRO A 452 61.60 32.95 12.97
CA PRO A 452 62.84 33.29 12.25
C PRO A 452 63.85 32.14 12.04
N ASN A 453 64.77 32.29 11.09
CA ASN A 453 65.84 31.33 10.79
C ASN A 453 67.19 32.02 10.52
N ASN A 454 68.28 31.23 10.48
CA ASN A 454 69.65 31.73 10.26
C ASN A 454 70.10 31.62 8.78
N GLY A 455 69.14 31.55 7.85
CA GLY A 455 69.37 31.34 6.42
C GLY A 455 69.04 29.94 5.92
N THR A 456 68.56 29.05 6.78
CA THR A 456 68.09 27.71 6.43
C THR A 456 66.75 27.42 7.10
N PHE A 457 65.75 26.97 6.36
CA PHE A 457 64.44 26.57 6.91
C PHE A 457 63.84 25.44 6.08
N LYS A 458 62.85 24.75 6.66
CA LYS A 458 62.12 23.65 6.01
C LYS A 458 60.75 24.12 5.54
N VAL A 459 60.37 23.69 4.36
CA VAL A 459 58.99 23.74 3.84
C VAL A 459 58.45 22.33 3.86
N GLN A 460 57.47 22.08 4.71
CA GLN A 460 56.77 20.80 4.80
C GLN A 460 55.44 20.89 4.03
N LEU A 461 55.21 19.94 3.14
CA LEU A 461 54.04 19.87 2.27
C LEU A 461 53.26 18.58 2.56
N ARG A 462 52.01 18.72 2.99
CA ARG A 462 51.05 17.60 3.16
C ARG A 462 49.82 17.79 2.30
N GLY A 463 49.29 16.68 1.79
CA GLY A 463 48.07 16.65 0.98
C GLY A 463 48.18 17.31 -0.41
N ILE A 464 49.40 17.56 -0.90
CA ILE A 464 49.62 18.24 -2.18
C ILE A 464 49.95 17.24 -3.28
N ARG A 465 49.30 17.42 -4.44
CA ARG A 465 49.59 16.68 -5.67
C ARG A 465 50.25 17.56 -6.71
N GLY A 466 51.25 16.99 -7.37
CA GLY A 466 51.99 17.67 -8.43
C GLY A 466 53.10 18.57 -7.86
N ALA A 467 53.79 19.24 -8.76
CA ALA A 467 54.84 20.17 -8.39
C ALA A 467 54.26 21.51 -7.94
N MET A 468 54.84 22.07 -6.89
CA MET A 468 54.60 23.43 -6.45
C MET A 468 55.73 24.33 -6.91
N LEU A 469 55.40 25.57 -7.27
CA LEU A 469 56.37 26.61 -7.53
C LEU A 469 56.49 27.50 -6.31
N LEU A 470 57.62 27.43 -5.63
CA LEU A 470 57.94 28.30 -4.51
C LEU A 470 58.78 29.46 -5.01
N GLN A 471 58.37 30.69 -4.68
CA GLN A 471 59.08 31.92 -4.99
C GLN A 471 59.37 32.69 -3.71
N MET A 472 60.61 33.13 -3.55
CA MET A 472 61.03 34.01 -2.46
C MET A 472 61.10 35.43 -2.99
N HIS A 473 60.32 36.33 -2.40
CA HIS A 473 60.29 37.74 -2.77
C HIS A 473 60.94 38.60 -1.69
N ASP A 474 61.62 39.67 -2.11
CA ASP A 474 62.02 40.74 -1.19
C ASP A 474 60.84 41.68 -0.86
N VAL A 475 61.11 42.73 -0.09
CA VAL A 475 60.12 43.74 0.30
C VAL A 475 59.61 44.58 -0.88
N TRP A 476 60.30 44.57 -2.02
CA TRP A 476 59.89 45.21 -3.27
C TRP A 476 59.22 44.24 -4.24
N SER A 477 58.87 43.04 -3.79
CA SER A 477 58.23 41.97 -4.56
C SER A 477 59.11 41.38 -5.68
N GLN A 478 60.43 41.65 -5.69
CA GLN A 478 61.35 41.05 -6.65
C GLN A 478 61.61 39.58 -6.29
N VAL A 479 61.55 38.69 -7.29
CA VAL A 479 61.83 37.26 -7.10
C VAL A 479 63.33 37.07 -6.89
N MET A 480 63.70 36.75 -5.65
CA MET A 480 65.08 36.48 -5.24
C MET A 480 65.49 35.04 -5.52
N ARG A 481 64.57 34.09 -5.28
CA ARG A 481 64.80 32.66 -5.50
C ARG A 481 63.52 31.99 -5.96
N GLN A 482 63.68 30.88 -6.68
CA GLN A 482 62.57 30.06 -7.13
C GLN A 482 62.97 28.59 -7.04
N TYR A 483 62.05 27.77 -6.54
CA TYR A 483 62.23 26.32 -6.38
C TYR A 483 60.99 25.58 -6.88
N GLU A 484 61.22 24.42 -7.48
CA GLU A 484 60.16 23.45 -7.73
C GLU A 484 60.14 22.44 -6.58
N VAL A 485 59.00 22.33 -5.89
CA VAL A 485 58.88 21.53 -4.68
C VAL A 485 57.79 20.46 -4.87
N LYS A 486 58.15 19.19 -4.71
CA LYS A 486 57.23 18.03 -4.84
C LYS A 486 56.95 17.31 -3.51
N SER A 487 57.79 17.55 -2.52
CA SER A 487 57.75 16.97 -1.16
C SER A 487 58.42 17.93 -0.19
N ASP A 488 58.49 17.56 1.08
CA ASP A 488 59.27 18.31 2.08
C ASP A 488 60.67 18.67 1.54
N MET A 489 61.05 19.94 1.66
CA MET A 489 62.28 20.48 1.11
C MET A 489 62.93 21.44 2.10
N ASP A 490 64.24 21.24 2.32
CA ASP A 490 65.08 22.19 3.03
C ASP A 490 65.52 23.30 2.06
N ILE A 491 65.32 24.54 2.47
CA ILE A 491 65.66 25.74 1.71
C ILE A 491 66.88 26.38 2.34
N ASP A 492 67.91 26.60 1.54
CA ASP A 492 69.14 27.30 1.90
C ASP A 492 69.23 28.62 1.13
N ILE A 493 69.26 29.72 1.89
CA ILE A 493 69.39 31.10 1.42
C ILE A 493 70.46 31.82 2.22
N ARG A 494 71.52 31.11 2.65
CA ARG A 494 72.65 31.68 3.40
C ARG A 494 73.42 32.76 2.63
N ASP A 495 73.21 32.85 1.33
CA ASP A 495 73.77 33.85 0.44
C ASP A 495 72.94 35.13 0.34
N LEU A 496 71.70 35.14 0.84
CA LEU A 496 70.87 36.34 0.94
C LEU A 496 71.19 37.13 2.23
N PRO A 497 71.10 38.48 2.25
CA PRO A 497 71.26 39.28 3.47
C PRO A 497 70.25 38.92 4.57
N SER A 498 70.59 39.20 5.83
CA SER A 498 69.61 39.17 6.92
C SER A 498 68.50 40.19 6.64
N GLY A 499 67.24 39.78 6.77
CA GLY A 499 66.11 40.61 6.38
C GLY A 499 64.77 39.87 6.36
N VAL A 500 63.75 40.57 5.89
CA VAL A 500 62.39 40.05 5.72
C VAL A 500 62.17 39.70 4.26
N TYR A 501 61.66 38.49 4.05
CA TYR A 501 61.26 37.98 2.74
C TYR A 501 59.81 37.47 2.77
N PHE A 502 59.20 37.33 1.59
CA PHE A 502 57.87 36.74 1.43
C PHE A 502 57.98 35.46 0.61
N LEU A 503 57.58 34.34 1.20
CA LEU A 503 57.42 33.08 0.51
C LEU A 503 56.05 33.04 -0.14
N VAL A 504 56.01 32.79 -1.43
CA VAL A 504 54.78 32.65 -2.22
C VAL A 504 54.83 31.31 -2.93
N ILE A 505 53.83 30.47 -2.71
CA ILE A 505 53.78 29.12 -3.26
C ILE A 505 52.58 29.02 -4.17
N TYR A 506 52.83 28.62 -5.41
CA TYR A 506 51.83 28.38 -6.44
C TYR A 506 51.75 26.90 -6.78
N ASN A 507 50.59 26.43 -7.22
CA ASN A 507 50.53 25.18 -7.97
C ASN A 507 51.21 25.42 -9.33
N LYS A 508 52.21 24.59 -9.70
CA LYS A 508 53.06 24.86 -10.88
C LYS A 508 52.29 24.89 -12.20
N ASP A 509 51.31 24.00 -12.36
CA ASP A 509 50.61 23.85 -13.63
C ASP A 509 49.53 24.91 -13.82
N THR A 510 48.79 25.22 -12.75
CA THR A 510 47.68 26.19 -12.81
C THR A 510 48.10 27.62 -12.47
N MET A 511 49.31 27.79 -11.92
CA MET A 511 49.81 29.05 -11.35
C MET A 511 48.85 29.68 -10.32
N LYS A 512 47.94 28.89 -9.74
CA LYS A 512 47.05 29.35 -8.66
C LYS A 512 47.84 29.46 -7.37
N LEU A 513 47.65 30.56 -6.67
CA LEU A 513 48.25 30.80 -5.37
C LEU A 513 47.76 29.75 -4.37
N ALA A 514 48.68 29.04 -3.73
CA ALA A 514 48.38 28.00 -2.75
C ALA A 514 48.68 28.45 -1.32
N TYR A 515 49.75 29.22 -1.10
CA TYR A 515 50.15 29.67 0.24
C TYR A 515 51.07 30.88 0.18
N THR A 516 51.00 31.75 1.18
CA THR A 516 51.95 32.83 1.40
C THR A 516 52.36 32.91 2.86
N CYS A 517 53.63 33.22 3.12
CA CYS A 517 54.06 33.57 4.48
C CYS A 517 55.26 34.52 4.47
N LYS A 518 55.43 35.25 5.56
CA LYS A 518 56.63 36.06 5.82
C LYS A 518 57.74 35.15 6.34
N VAL A 519 58.95 35.24 5.82
CA VAL A 519 60.16 34.52 6.30
C VAL A 519 61.17 35.54 6.81
N ILE A 520 61.68 35.35 8.03
CA ILE A 520 62.64 36.25 8.66
C ILE A 520 64.00 35.56 8.75
N VAL A 521 65.01 36.15 8.12
CA VAL A 521 66.40 35.71 8.22
C VAL A 521 67.12 36.61 9.24
N ALA A 522 67.47 36.06 10.39
CA ALA A 522 68.19 36.74 11.46
C ALA A 522 69.47 35.95 11.77
N ARG A 523 70.62 36.46 11.31
CA ARG A 523 71.93 35.87 11.57
C ARG A 523 72.64 36.55 12.73
#